data_AF-A0A1E1F281-F1
#
_entry.id   AF-A0A1E1F281-F1
#
_cell.length_a   1.000
_cell.length_b   1.000
_cell.length_c   1.000
_cell.angle_alpha   90.00
_cell.angle_beta   90.00
_cell.angle_gamma   90.00
#
_symmetry.space_group_name_H-M   'P 1'
#
loop_
_entity.id
_entity.type
_entity.pdbx_description
1 polymer ?
#
loop_
_entity_poly.entity_id
_entity_poly.type
_entity_poly.pdbx_seq_one_letter_code
_entity_poly.pdbx_strand_id
1 'polypeptide(L)'
;MERLRPFFPKSHGKPRVDDRRVLSGIVFVNRNGLRWRDAPGAYGPHKMLYNRWKRWGEAGVFTRIMEGLAAVGAEPKTVMIDATYLKAHRTASSLRVKRGISAA
;
A
#
# COMPACT_ATOMS: atom_id res chain seq x y z
N MET A 1 11.65 12.58 1.17
CA MET A 1 10.58 12.52 2.18
C MET A 1 10.13 13.90 2.66
N GLU A 2 10.96 14.94 2.58
CA GLU A 2 10.59 16.28 3.07
C GLU A 2 9.27 16.80 2.48
N ARG A 3 9.07 16.65 1.18
CA ARG A 3 7.81 17.03 0.52
C ARG A 3 6.57 16.31 1.06
N LEU A 4 6.71 15.07 1.56
CA LEU A 4 5.59 14.25 2.03
C LEU A 4 5.37 14.33 3.54
N ARG A 5 6.39 14.74 4.30
CA ARG A 5 6.35 14.83 5.78
C ARG A 5 5.10 15.54 6.32
N PRO A 6 4.65 16.69 5.76
CA PRO A 6 3.51 17.43 6.31
C PRO A 6 2.18 16.68 6.27
N PHE A 7 2.03 15.71 5.37
CA PHE A 7 0.75 15.02 5.16
C PHE A 7 0.55 13.81 6.08
N PHE A 8 1.62 13.33 6.73
CA PHE A 8 1.50 12.18 7.62
C PHE A 8 0.89 12.57 8.97
N PRO A 9 0.07 11.69 9.59
CA PRO A 9 -0.48 11.95 10.91
C PRO A 9 0.63 12.05 11.97
N LYS A 10 0.49 13.02 12.88
CA LYS A 10 1.40 13.19 14.03
C LYS A 10 1.42 11.93 14.90
N SER A 11 2.54 11.67 15.57
CA SER A 11 2.63 10.55 16.51
C SER A 11 2.10 10.95 17.88
N HIS A 12 1.39 10.04 18.55
CA HIS A 12 0.98 10.19 19.94
C HIS A 12 1.81 9.21 20.80
N GLY A 13 2.78 9.74 21.55
CA GLY A 13 3.53 9.04 22.61
C GLY A 13 4.58 8.00 22.16
N LYS A 14 4.31 7.20 21.13
CA LYS A 14 5.26 6.16 20.64
C LYS A 14 6.00 6.62 19.38
N PRO A 15 7.33 6.45 19.26
CA PRO A 15 8.03 6.73 18.02
C PRO A 15 7.44 5.93 16.86
N ARG A 16 7.11 6.60 15.75
CA ARG A 16 6.58 5.93 14.57
C ARG A 16 7.69 5.17 13.85
N VAL A 17 7.31 4.01 13.32
CA VAL A 17 8.09 3.34 12.27
C VAL A 17 8.23 4.31 11.09
N ASP A 18 9.41 4.30 10.45
CA ASP A 18 9.71 5.16 9.30
C ASP A 18 8.59 5.13 8.24
N ASP A 19 7.88 6.26 8.10
CA ASP A 19 6.76 6.41 7.19
C ASP A 19 7.20 6.23 5.72
N ARG A 20 8.47 6.50 5.39
CA ARG A 20 9.03 6.26 4.03
C ARG A 20 9.01 4.78 3.71
N ARG A 21 9.57 3.97 4.61
CA ARG A 21 9.66 2.53 4.46
C ARG A 21 8.28 1.91 4.30
N VAL A 22 7.33 2.35 5.13
CA VAL A 22 5.95 1.83 5.08
C VAL A 22 5.23 2.25 3.80
N LEU A 23 5.32 3.53 3.41
CA LEU A 23 4.72 4.01 2.16
C LEU A 23 5.32 3.30 0.95
N SER A 24 6.65 3.08 0.94
CA SER A 24 7.33 2.36 -0.15
C SER A 24 6.83 0.92 -0.26
N GLY A 25 6.63 0.23 0.86
CA GLY A 25 6.06 -1.12 0.87
C GLY A 25 4.61 -1.16 0.38
N ILE A 26 3.79 -0.19 0.77
CA ILE A 26 2.41 -0.06 0.29
C ILE A 26 2.38 0.15 -1.24
N VAL A 27 3.20 1.08 -1.75
CA VAL A 27 3.30 1.36 -3.19
C VAL A 27 3.79 0.11 -3.94
N PHE A 28 4.77 -0.61 -3.40
CA PHE A 28 5.27 -1.84 -4.00
C PHE A 28 4.18 -2.90 -4.14
N VAL A 29 3.40 -3.15 -3.08
CA VAL A 29 2.31 -4.13 -3.12
C VAL A 29 1.24 -3.72 -4.14
N ASN A 30 0.81 -2.46 -4.12
CA ASN A 30 -0.24 -1.97 -5.01
C ASN A 30 0.20 -1.95 -6.47
N ARG A 31 1.43 -1.51 -6.76
CA ARG A 31 1.98 -1.44 -8.13
C ARG A 31 2.08 -2.82 -8.79
N ASN A 32 2.39 -3.85 -8.00
CA ASN A 32 2.61 -5.21 -8.50
C ASN A 32 1.38 -6.12 -8.32
N GLY A 33 0.28 -5.63 -7.75
CA GLY A 33 -0.93 -6.43 -7.49
C GLY A 33 -0.70 -7.60 -6.53
N LEU A 34 0.25 -7.49 -5.61
CA LEU A 34 0.63 -8.58 -4.71
C LEU A 34 -0.36 -8.75 -3.55
N ARG A 35 -0.39 -9.94 -2.96
CA ARG A 35 -1.01 -10.10 -1.65
C ARG A 35 -0.12 -9.42 -0.61
N TRP A 36 -0.71 -8.79 0.40
CA TRP A 36 0.05 -8.15 1.48
C TRP A 36 1.08 -9.07 2.12
N ARG A 37 0.75 -10.36 2.28
CA ARG A 37 1.64 -11.39 2.86
C ARG A 37 2.93 -11.61 2.06
N ASP A 38 2.91 -11.29 0.77
CA ASP A 38 4.02 -11.50 -0.16
C ASP A 38 4.87 -10.21 -0.30
N ALA A 39 4.58 -9.17 0.49
CA ALA A 39 5.39 -7.97 0.53
C ALA A 39 6.82 -8.27 1.00
N PRO A 40 7.86 -7.69 0.39
CA PRO A 40 9.24 -7.88 0.82
C PRO A 40 9.44 -7.50 2.29
N GLY A 41 10.13 -8.36 3.03
CA GLY A 41 10.39 -8.16 4.47
C GLY A 41 11.17 -6.87 4.78
N ALA A 42 11.91 -6.33 3.80
CA ALA A 42 12.62 -5.06 3.91
C ALA A 42 11.69 -3.87 4.24
N TYR A 43 10.40 -3.94 3.90
CA TYR A 43 9.43 -2.89 4.23
C TYR A 43 8.78 -3.05 5.61
N GLY A 44 9.01 -4.20 6.26
CA GLY A 44 8.46 -4.58 7.55
C GLY A 44 7.27 -5.56 7.44
N PRO A 45 6.63 -5.88 8.57
CA PRO A 45 5.60 -6.93 8.62
C PRO A 45 4.39 -6.61 7.74
N HIS A 46 3.91 -7.60 6.97
CA HIS A 46 2.75 -7.42 6.07
C HIS A 46 1.50 -6.86 6.77
N LYS A 47 1.19 -7.32 8.00
CA LYS A 47 0.06 -6.81 8.79
C LYS A 47 0.19 -5.32 9.08
N MET A 48 1.41 -4.84 9.32
CA MET A 48 1.68 -3.44 9.57
C MET A 48 1.42 -2.61 8.30
N LEU A 49 1.86 -3.09 7.13
CA LEU A 49 1.63 -2.42 5.85
C LEU A 49 0.12 -2.28 5.57
N TYR A 50 -0.62 -3.39 5.67
CA TYR A 50 -2.08 -3.39 5.46
C TYR A 50 -2.80 -2.47 6.46
N ASN A 51 -2.52 -2.59 7.75
CA ASN A 51 -3.16 -1.78 8.78
C ASN A 51 -2.86 -0.29 8.57
N ARG A 52 -1.63 0.04 8.12
CA ARG A 52 -1.27 1.43 7.84
C ARG A 52 -1.98 1.94 6.60
N TRP A 53 -2.01 1.16 5.52
CA TRP A 53 -2.74 1.49 4.30
C TRP A 53 -4.22 1.77 4.59
N LYS A 54 -4.88 0.87 5.33
CA LYS A 54 -6.29 1.05 5.71
C LYS A 54 -6.51 2.32 6.53
N ARG A 55 -5.75 2.51 7.61
CA ARG A 55 -5.89 3.69 8.50
C ARG A 55 -5.58 5.00 7.80
N TRP A 56 -4.60 5.01 6.89
CA TRP A 56 -4.27 6.20 6.11
C TRP A 56 -5.31 6.50 5.03
N GLY A 57 -5.91 5.46 4.44
CA GLY A 57 -7.05 5.61 3.54
C GLY A 57 -8.23 6.24 4.25
N GLU A 58 -8.63 5.68 5.40
CA GLU A 58 -9.75 6.21 6.21
C GLU A 58 -9.48 7.64 6.71
N ALA A 59 -8.23 7.96 7.04
CA ALA A 59 -7.84 9.30 7.47
C ALA A 59 -7.56 10.28 6.31
N GLY A 60 -7.82 9.90 5.05
CA GLY A 60 -7.60 10.76 3.88
C GLY A 60 -6.15 11.20 3.67
N VAL A 61 -5.17 10.45 4.17
CA VAL A 61 -3.74 10.80 4.04
C VAL A 61 -3.31 10.75 2.58
N PHE A 62 -3.73 9.72 1.85
CA PHE A 62 -3.38 9.59 0.43
C PHE A 62 -3.96 10.72 -0.42
N THR A 63 -5.21 11.10 -0.18
CA THR A 63 -5.86 12.22 -0.87
C THR A 63 -5.07 13.51 -0.66
N ARG A 64 -4.75 13.86 0.59
CA ARG A 64 -3.96 15.05 0.93
C ARG A 64 -2.57 15.05 0.30
N ILE A 65 -1.92 13.90 0.24
CA ILE A 65 -0.64 13.75 -0.47
C ILE A 65 -0.82 14.07 -1.95
N MET A 66 -1.82 13.48 -2.61
CA MET A 66 -2.05 13.67 -4.04
C MET A 66 -2.40 15.12 -4.36
N GLU A 67 -3.31 15.74 -3.61
CA GLU A 67 -3.69 17.14 -3.75
C GLU A 67 -2.49 18.08 -3.53
N GLY A 68 -1.74 17.86 -2.44
CA GLY A 68 -0.58 18.66 -2.11
C GLY A 68 0.57 18.53 -3.13
N LEU A 69 0.71 17.38 -3.77
CA LEU A 69 1.67 17.20 -4.87
C LEU A 69 1.17 17.81 -6.18
N ALA A 70 -0.13 17.74 -6.48
CA ALA A 70 -0.73 18.27 -7.69
C ALA A 70 -0.77 19.82 -7.69
N ALA A 71 -0.95 20.44 -6.53
CA ALA A 71 -0.99 21.90 -6.39
C ALA A 71 0.34 22.60 -6.74
N VAL A 72 1.47 21.89 -6.68
CA VAL A 72 2.79 22.43 -7.03
C VAL A 72 3.03 22.29 -8.53
N GLY A 73 2.41 23.17 -9.32
CA GLY A 73 2.80 23.46 -10.70
C GLY A 73 2.82 22.28 -11.67
N ALA A 74 1.97 21.26 -11.47
CA ALA A 74 1.85 20.18 -12.42
C ALA A 74 1.13 20.68 -13.68
N GLU A 75 1.85 20.78 -14.79
CA GLU A 75 1.23 20.88 -16.13
C GLU A 75 0.22 19.74 -16.28
N PRO A 76 -1.08 20.02 -16.50
CA PRO A 76 -2.10 18.99 -16.63
C PRO A 76 -1.84 18.16 -17.90
N LYS A 77 -1.12 17.06 -17.75
CA LYS A 77 -0.97 16.06 -18.80
C LYS A 77 -2.20 15.17 -18.78
N THR A 78 -2.86 15.02 -19.92
CA THR A 78 -3.93 14.03 -20.09
C THR A 78 -3.31 12.65 -19.95
N VAL A 79 -3.70 11.93 -18.90
CA VAL A 79 -3.32 10.53 -18.68
C VAL A 79 -4.58 9.69 -18.79
N MET A 80 -4.60 8.74 -19.74
CA MET A 80 -5.68 7.76 -19.84
C MET A 80 -5.36 6.64 -18.84
N ILE A 81 -6.26 6.44 -17.87
CA ILE A 81 -6.17 5.32 -16.92
C ILE A 81 -7.04 4.19 -17.47
N ASP A 82 -6.42 3.13 -17.98
CA ASP A 82 -7.11 1.87 -18.24
C ASP A 82 -6.87 0.89 -17.09
N ALA A 83 -7.88 0.08 -16.77
CA ALA A 83 -7.76 -0.98 -15.79
C ALA A 83 -8.29 -2.28 -16.42
N THR A 84 -7.46 -3.31 -16.48
CA THR A 84 -7.88 -4.64 -16.92
C THR A 84 -8.28 -5.46 -15.71
N TYR A 85 -9.58 -5.78 -15.58
CA TYR A 85 -10.07 -6.73 -14.57
C TYR A 85 -10.32 -8.09 -15.22
N LEU A 86 -9.58 -9.12 -14.78
CA LEU A 86 -9.85 -10.51 -15.18
C LEU A 86 -10.69 -11.19 -14.09
N LYS A 87 -11.92 -11.56 -14.40
CA LYS A 87 -12.78 -12.33 -13.49
C LYS A 87 -12.18 -13.72 -13.28
N ALA A 88 -11.74 -14.01 -12.06
CA ALA A 88 -11.31 -15.35 -11.71
C ALA A 88 -12.49 -16.33 -11.74
N HIS A 89 -12.32 -17.47 -12.42
CA HIS A 89 -13.28 -18.58 -12.38
C HIS A 89 -13.44 -19.09 -10.95
N ARG A 90 -14.65 -19.55 -10.57
CA ARG A 90 -14.97 -20.00 -9.19
C ARG A 90 -13.95 -20.99 -8.61
N THR A 91 -13.38 -21.86 -9.45
CA THR A 91 -12.36 -22.85 -9.07
C THR A 91 -11.01 -22.22 -8.72
N ALA A 92 -10.64 -21.08 -9.30
CA ALA A 92 -9.42 -20.36 -8.97
C ALA A 92 -9.52 -19.64 -7.61
N SER A 93 -10.73 -19.25 -7.20
CA SER A 93 -10.99 -18.52 -5.95
C SER A 93 -11.14 -19.42 -4.71
N SER A 94 -11.36 -20.73 -4.87
CA SER A 94 -11.70 -21.65 -3.78
C SER A 94 -10.62 -22.67 -3.42
N LEU A 95 -9.48 -22.70 -4.12
CA LEU A 95 -8.39 -23.63 -3.80
C LEU A 95 -7.73 -23.23 -2.49
N ARG A 96 -8.14 -23.92 -1.41
CA ARG A 96 -7.49 -23.91 -0.10
C ARG A 96 -6.03 -24.30 -0.31
N VAL A 97 -5.09 -23.43 0.11
CA VAL A 97 -3.66 -23.74 0.11
C VAL A 97 -3.47 -25.06 0.87
N LYS A 98 -3.07 -26.13 0.17
CA LYS A 98 -2.55 -27.34 0.81
C LYS A 98 -1.29 -26.91 1.55
N ARG A 99 -1.38 -26.75 2.88
CA ARG A 99 -0.17 -26.72 3.71
C ARG A 99 0.54 -28.05 3.45
N GLY A 100 1.78 -27.98 2.98
CA GLY A 100 2.63 -29.15 2.87
C GLY A 100 2.57 -29.93 4.17
N ILE A 101 2.43 -31.24 4.05
CA ILE A 101 2.51 -32.18 5.17
C ILE A 101 3.86 -31.90 5.84
N SER A 102 3.84 -31.49 7.12
CA SER A 102 5.06 -31.48 7.94
C SER A 102 5.46 -32.93 8.09
N ALA A 103 6.58 -33.31 7.50
CA ALA A 103 7.18 -34.63 7.69
C ALA A 103 8.04 -34.62 8.96
N ALA A 104 7.93 -35.74 9.69
CA ALA A 104 8.59 -36.14 10.93
C ALA A 104 8.15 -35.41 12.22
#